data_AF-A0A4Q4VPT0-F1
#
_entry.id   AF-A0A4Q4VPT0-F1
#
_cell.length_a   1.000
_cell.length_b   1.000
_cell.length_c   1.000
_cell.angle_alpha   90.00
_cell.angle_beta   90.00
_cell.angle_gamma   90.00
#
_symmetry.space_group_name_H-M   'P 1'
#
loop_
_entity.id
_entity.type
_entity.pdbx_description
1 polymer ?
#
loop_
_entity_poly.entity_id
_entity_poly.type
_entity_poly.pdbx_seq_one_letter_code
_entity_poly.pdbx_strand_id
1 'polypeptide(L)'
;MEYVKFNNTCGLHVHVGRGTQGFPLKALQKLGSLLFLGGEEVIDQLHPPNRINDIYFESLRSSSRLVLMTPIFEASFSEIEPDGWLEHCCLDIFPGLDDRVKLWVSLLWKARTVDEFCFLLSDDLNYQLAYSFKGLEFTPMSGFETRKTIEFRQAEGDLTDQRFVLGWIDIVSRLTAWAVDIEEHDFETVVKEVVGSVLAREDAGIMVQKLLRSIGVSDHVISVMVNRARRMATVKAGTT
;
A
#
# COMPACT_ATOMS: atom_id res chain seq x y z
N MET A 1 4.84 -39.16 8.61
CA MET A 1 4.93 -38.00 7.71
C MET A 1 4.24 -36.85 8.40
N GLU A 2 4.99 -35.85 8.83
CA GLU A 2 4.41 -34.58 9.27
C GLU A 2 4.04 -33.80 8.00
N TYR A 3 2.79 -33.34 7.92
CA TYR A 3 2.35 -32.43 6.86
C TYR A 3 2.05 -31.08 7.49
N VAL A 4 2.56 -30.01 6.88
CA VAL A 4 2.21 -28.65 7.27
C VAL A 4 0.86 -28.32 6.63
N LYS A 5 -0.13 -27.95 7.45
CA LYS A 5 -1.46 -27.54 6.98
C LYS A 5 -1.57 -26.02 7.06
N PHE A 6 -1.78 -25.38 5.92
CA PHE A 6 -2.15 -23.97 5.84
C PHE A 6 -3.67 -23.84 5.92
N ASN A 7 -4.13 -22.75 6.53
CA ASN A 7 -5.55 -22.40 6.61
C ASN A 7 -5.73 -20.90 6.34
N ASN A 8 -6.98 -20.46 6.28
CA ASN A 8 -7.33 -19.09 5.91
C ASN A 8 -6.87 -18.02 6.92
N THR A 9 -6.44 -18.43 8.12
CA THR A 9 -5.86 -17.53 9.13
C THR A 9 -4.34 -17.40 9.01
N CYS A 10 -3.69 -18.24 8.20
CA CYS A 10 -2.26 -18.16 7.97
C CYS A 10 -1.96 -17.00 7.01
N GLY A 11 -1.18 -16.02 7.47
CA GLY A 11 -0.75 -14.85 6.69
C GLY A 11 0.77 -14.80 6.54
N LEU A 12 1.25 -14.30 5.41
CA LEU A 12 2.64 -13.97 5.18
C LEU A 12 2.85 -12.47 5.43
N HIS A 13 3.61 -12.13 6.45
CA HIS A 13 3.96 -10.75 6.77
C HIS A 13 5.37 -10.45 6.27
N VAL A 14 5.51 -9.39 5.48
CA VAL A 14 6.81 -8.97 4.95
C VAL A 14 7.19 -7.63 5.55
N HIS A 15 8.34 -7.59 6.22
CA HIS A 15 8.90 -6.36 6.78
C HIS A 15 10.00 -5.84 5.86
N VAL A 16 9.79 -4.65 5.30
CA VAL A 16 10.75 -4.02 4.38
C VAL A 16 11.36 -2.79 5.04
N GLY A 17 12.70 -2.71 5.06
CA GLY A 17 13.41 -1.61 5.69
C GLY A 17 14.84 -1.45 5.20
N ARG A 18 15.42 -0.28 5.47
CA ARG A 18 16.78 0.10 5.08
C ARG A 18 17.76 0.02 6.26
N GLY A 19 17.74 -1.11 6.96
CA GLY A 19 18.45 -1.26 8.23
C GLY A 19 17.84 -0.38 9.32
N THR A 20 18.65 0.48 9.94
CA THR A 20 18.21 1.42 10.99
C THR A 20 17.87 2.82 10.46
N GLN A 21 18.12 3.08 9.17
CA GLN A 21 17.93 4.41 8.54
C GLN A 21 16.46 4.86 8.49
N GLY A 22 15.53 3.92 8.35
CA GLY A 22 14.13 4.21 8.06
C GLY A 22 13.93 4.75 6.65
N PHE A 23 12.85 5.53 6.46
CA PHE A 23 12.48 6.12 5.17
C PHE A 23 12.32 7.64 5.30
N PRO A 24 12.72 8.42 4.29
CA PRO A 24 12.39 9.85 4.23
C PRO A 24 10.87 10.05 4.20
N LEU A 25 10.37 11.10 4.87
CA LEU A 25 8.95 11.45 4.88
C LEU A 25 8.36 11.54 3.46
N LYS A 26 9.07 12.19 2.54
CA LYS A 26 8.65 12.30 1.14
C LYS A 26 8.44 10.94 0.46
N ALA A 27 9.29 9.94 0.76
CA ALA A 27 9.10 8.59 0.25
C ALA A 27 7.82 7.93 0.81
N LEU A 28 7.54 8.15 2.09
CA LEU A 28 6.32 7.67 2.73
C LEU A 28 5.06 8.34 2.16
N GLN A 29 5.10 9.66 1.92
CA GLN A 29 4.02 10.40 1.28
C GLN A 29 3.75 9.92 -0.15
N LYS A 30 4.81 9.67 -0.94
CA LYS A 30 4.70 9.05 -2.27
C LYS A 30 4.03 7.68 -2.22
N LEU A 31 4.48 6.80 -1.32
CA LEU A 31 3.90 5.47 -1.14
C LEU A 31 2.43 5.54 -0.69
N GLY A 32 2.15 6.30 0.37
CA GLY A 32 0.80 6.48 0.90
C GLY A 32 -0.15 7.03 -0.16
N SER A 33 0.27 8.04 -0.92
CA SER A 33 -0.52 8.60 -2.03
C SER A 33 -0.86 7.54 -3.06
N LEU A 34 0.11 6.74 -3.51
CA LEU A 34 -0.15 5.69 -4.49
C LEU A 34 -1.19 4.68 -3.97
N LEU A 35 -1.07 4.24 -2.72
CA LEU A 35 -2.03 3.33 -2.08
C LEU A 35 -3.44 3.94 -2.02
N PHE A 36 -3.55 5.19 -1.57
CA PHE A 36 -4.80 5.93 -1.52
C PHE A 36 -5.40 6.29 -2.89
N LEU A 37 -4.60 6.34 -3.95
CA LEU A 37 -5.07 6.71 -5.30
C LEU A 37 -5.50 5.52 -6.16
N GLY A 38 -4.91 4.35 -5.97
CA GLY A 38 -5.38 3.13 -6.63
C GLY A 38 -4.52 1.91 -6.36
N GLY A 39 -3.30 2.10 -5.85
CA GLY A 39 -2.31 1.06 -5.66
C GLY A 39 -2.83 -0.09 -4.78
N GLU A 40 -3.53 0.22 -3.68
CA GLU A 40 -4.09 -0.83 -2.82
C GLU A 40 -5.16 -1.66 -3.54
N GLU A 41 -6.04 -1.02 -4.32
CA GLU A 41 -7.09 -1.69 -5.09
C GLU A 41 -6.51 -2.58 -6.22
N VAL A 42 -5.37 -2.18 -6.78
CA VAL A 42 -4.59 -3.00 -7.72
C VAL A 42 -3.92 -4.17 -6.99
N ILE A 43 -3.31 -3.93 -5.82
CA ILE A 43 -2.64 -4.97 -5.01
C ILE A 43 -3.66 -6.02 -4.53
N ASP A 44 -4.86 -5.60 -4.14
CA ASP A 44 -5.95 -6.49 -3.73
C ASP A 44 -6.34 -7.48 -4.83
N GLN A 45 -6.05 -7.20 -6.11
CA GLN A 45 -6.25 -8.16 -7.19
C GLN A 45 -5.37 -9.42 -7.04
N LEU A 46 -4.25 -9.35 -6.30
CA LEU A 46 -3.35 -10.47 -6.06
C LEU A 46 -3.82 -11.38 -4.93
N HIS A 47 -4.80 -10.95 -4.12
CA HIS A 47 -5.20 -11.63 -2.89
C HIS A 47 -6.56 -12.33 -3.05
N PRO A 48 -6.76 -13.49 -2.40
CA PRO A 48 -8.08 -14.13 -2.34
C PRO A 48 -9.04 -13.28 -1.48
N PRO A 49 -10.37 -13.46 -1.63
CA PRO A 49 -11.37 -12.66 -0.93
C PRO A 49 -11.18 -12.59 0.59
N ASN A 50 -10.78 -13.71 1.23
CA ASN A 50 -10.56 -13.81 2.67
C ASN A 50 -9.25 -13.16 3.15
N ARG A 51 -8.51 -12.49 2.25
CA ARG A 51 -7.27 -11.75 2.53
C ARG A 51 -7.35 -10.29 2.10
N ILE A 52 -8.58 -9.78 1.93
CA ILE A 52 -8.86 -8.38 1.60
C ILE A 52 -9.75 -7.80 2.69
N ASN A 53 -9.32 -6.69 3.29
CA ASN A 53 -10.08 -5.87 4.23
C ASN A 53 -10.78 -6.66 5.36
N ASP A 54 -9.99 -7.34 6.18
CA ASP A 54 -10.42 -8.06 7.38
C ASP A 54 -9.78 -7.42 8.63
N ILE A 55 -10.33 -7.67 9.82
CA ILE A 55 -9.88 -7.06 11.09
C ILE A 55 -8.37 -7.20 11.37
N TYR A 56 -7.71 -8.20 10.79
CA TYR A 56 -6.27 -8.41 10.93
C TYR A 56 -5.39 -7.70 9.86
N PHE A 57 -6.00 -7.11 8.83
CA PHE A 57 -5.33 -6.42 7.71
C PHE A 57 -6.32 -5.48 6.97
N GLU A 58 -6.93 -4.57 7.69
CA GLU A 58 -7.91 -3.62 7.15
C GLU A 58 -7.31 -2.64 6.16
N SER A 59 -8.14 -2.18 5.23
CA SER A 59 -7.73 -1.22 4.21
C SER A 59 -7.33 0.12 4.81
N LEU A 60 -6.30 0.77 4.22
CA LEU A 60 -5.98 2.14 4.61
C LEU A 60 -7.14 3.09 4.35
N ARG A 61 -7.93 2.82 3.30
CA ARG A 61 -9.06 3.68 2.88
C ARG A 61 -10.33 3.48 3.68
N SER A 62 -10.44 2.42 4.46
CA SER A 62 -11.59 2.20 5.34
C SER A 62 -11.28 2.57 6.79
N SER A 63 -10.05 2.30 7.23
CA SER A 63 -9.81 2.12 8.66
C SER A 63 -8.54 2.79 9.17
N SER A 64 -7.76 3.48 8.33
CA SER A 64 -6.67 4.28 8.87
C SER A 64 -7.20 5.40 9.76
N ARG A 65 -6.40 5.83 10.74
CA ARG A 65 -6.75 6.96 11.59
C ARG A 65 -7.13 8.19 10.77
N LEU A 66 -6.41 8.46 9.69
CA LEU A 66 -6.70 9.53 8.73
C LEU A 66 -8.16 9.48 8.25
N VAL A 67 -8.63 8.30 7.84
CA VAL A 67 -10.00 8.09 7.37
C VAL A 67 -10.99 8.29 8.52
N LEU A 68 -10.79 7.58 9.63
CA LEU A 68 -11.74 7.57 10.75
C LEU A 68 -11.84 8.92 11.49
N MET A 69 -10.77 9.71 11.47
CA MET A 69 -10.68 11.00 12.16
C MET A 69 -10.56 12.18 11.18
N THR A 70 -11.00 12.01 9.93
CA THR A 70 -10.88 13.04 8.87
C THR A 70 -11.27 14.46 9.35
N PRO A 71 -12.43 14.69 10.01
CA PRO A 71 -12.82 16.04 10.43
C PRO A 71 -11.85 16.69 11.43
N ILE A 72 -11.20 15.88 12.27
CA ILE A 72 -10.24 16.35 13.27
C ILE A 72 -8.95 16.80 12.57
N PHE A 73 -8.47 16.02 11.60
CA PHE A 73 -7.25 16.36 10.86
C PHE A 73 -7.46 17.53 9.91
N GLU A 74 -8.61 17.64 9.26
CA GLU A 74 -8.96 18.78 8.44
C GLU A 74 -8.91 20.09 9.25
N ALA A 75 -9.51 20.09 10.44
CA ALA A 75 -9.43 21.24 11.36
C ALA A 75 -8.01 21.48 11.87
N SER A 76 -7.28 20.42 12.24
CA SER A 76 -5.93 20.54 12.83
C SER A 76 -4.88 21.01 11.82
N PHE A 77 -5.07 20.68 10.53
CA PHE A 77 -4.17 21.04 9.45
C PHE A 77 -4.71 22.18 8.56
N SER A 78 -5.70 22.95 9.03
CA SER A 78 -6.33 24.01 8.22
C SER A 78 -5.31 25.05 7.72
N GLU A 79 -4.38 25.45 8.58
CA GLU A 79 -3.34 26.46 8.30
C GLU A 79 -2.06 25.87 7.70
N ILE A 80 -2.02 24.56 7.47
CA ILE A 80 -0.85 23.90 6.89
C ILE A 80 -1.09 23.74 5.39
N GLU A 81 -0.24 24.38 4.60
CA GLU A 81 -0.17 24.12 3.18
C GLU A 81 0.49 22.75 2.92
N PRO A 82 -0.07 21.93 2.01
CA PRO A 82 0.57 20.69 1.62
C PRO A 82 1.91 20.96 0.92
N ASP A 83 2.84 20.01 0.99
CA ASP A 83 4.06 20.05 0.18
C ASP A 83 3.70 20.18 -1.32
N GLY A 84 4.46 20.99 -2.06
CA GLY A 84 4.22 21.25 -3.48
C GLY A 84 4.20 19.98 -4.33
N TRP A 85 4.88 18.91 -3.89
CA TRP A 85 4.86 17.62 -4.56
C TRP A 85 3.46 17.01 -4.72
N LEU A 86 2.47 17.45 -3.92
CA LEU A 86 1.07 17.06 -4.07
C LEU A 86 0.56 17.27 -5.50
N GLU A 87 1.07 18.26 -6.25
CA GLU A 87 0.65 18.51 -7.63
C GLU A 87 0.85 17.29 -8.54
N HIS A 88 1.89 16.50 -8.27
CA HIS A 88 2.20 15.28 -9.03
C HIS A 88 1.25 14.12 -8.71
N CYS A 89 0.40 14.22 -7.68
CA CYS A 89 -0.70 13.29 -7.44
C CYS A 89 -1.87 13.47 -8.42
N CYS A 90 -1.87 14.52 -9.25
CA CYS A 90 -2.80 14.66 -10.36
C CYS A 90 -4.30 14.62 -9.96
N LEU A 91 -4.63 15.09 -8.75
CA LEU A 91 -5.95 14.89 -8.14
C LEU A 91 -7.11 15.45 -8.98
N ASP A 92 -6.89 16.56 -9.67
CA ASP A 92 -7.91 17.27 -10.45
C ASP A 92 -8.07 16.74 -11.88
N ILE A 93 -7.18 15.84 -12.33
CA ILE A 93 -7.19 15.32 -13.71
C ILE A 93 -8.19 14.18 -13.86
N PHE A 94 -8.62 13.57 -12.75
CA PHE A 94 -9.48 12.39 -12.74
C PHE A 94 -10.93 12.75 -12.38
N PRO A 95 -11.85 12.91 -13.35
CA PRO A 95 -13.24 13.29 -13.06
C PRO A 95 -14.02 12.24 -12.25
N GLY A 96 -13.54 10.99 -12.23
CA GLY A 96 -14.16 9.89 -11.47
C GLY A 96 -13.54 9.61 -10.09
N LEU A 97 -12.54 10.37 -9.66
CA LEU A 97 -11.88 10.17 -8.37
C LEU A 97 -12.71 10.76 -7.22
N ASP A 98 -13.01 9.95 -6.20
CA ASP A 98 -13.78 10.34 -5.00
C ASP A 98 -13.12 11.53 -4.30
N ASP A 99 -13.88 12.59 -4.02
CA ASP A 99 -13.39 13.80 -3.37
C ASP A 99 -12.83 13.53 -1.96
N ARG A 100 -13.32 12.49 -1.26
CA ARG A 100 -12.74 12.06 0.02
C ARG A 100 -11.33 11.51 -0.16
N VAL A 101 -11.08 10.77 -1.24
CA VAL A 101 -9.73 10.28 -1.55
C VAL A 101 -8.80 11.45 -1.84
N LYS A 102 -9.25 12.44 -2.61
CA LYS A 102 -8.49 13.68 -2.84
C LYS A 102 -8.15 14.37 -1.53
N LEU A 103 -9.14 14.52 -0.63
CA LEU A 103 -8.94 15.11 0.69
C LEU A 103 -7.92 14.33 1.53
N TRP A 104 -8.02 13.00 1.59
CA TRP A 104 -7.08 12.17 2.36
C TRP A 104 -5.65 12.28 1.83
N VAL A 105 -5.46 12.26 0.51
CA VAL A 105 -4.14 12.45 -0.10
C VAL A 105 -3.61 13.85 0.23
N SER A 106 -4.41 14.89 0.10
CA SER A 106 -4.02 16.25 0.49
C SER A 106 -3.61 16.35 1.96
N LEU A 107 -4.35 15.72 2.88
CA LEU A 107 -4.01 15.68 4.31
C LEU A 107 -2.71 14.92 4.59
N LEU A 108 -2.41 13.83 3.86
CA LEU A 108 -1.12 13.13 3.97
C LEU A 108 0.06 14.03 3.60
N TRP A 109 -0.11 14.89 2.59
CA TRP A 109 0.91 15.84 2.16
C TRP A 109 1.06 17.06 3.10
N LYS A 110 0.16 17.21 4.09
CA LYS A 110 0.31 18.21 5.17
C LYS A 110 1.12 17.70 6.36
N ALA A 111 1.39 16.40 6.47
CA ALA A 111 2.29 15.87 7.50
C ALA A 111 3.71 16.43 7.32
N ARG A 112 4.35 16.86 8.41
CA ARG A 112 5.68 17.49 8.42
C ARG A 112 6.75 16.59 9.01
N THR A 113 6.37 15.52 9.69
CA THR A 113 7.31 14.54 10.27
C THR A 113 6.90 13.10 9.95
N VAL A 114 7.87 12.18 10.04
CA VAL A 114 7.61 10.74 9.89
C VAL A 114 6.63 10.26 10.96
N ASP A 115 6.74 10.74 12.19
CA ASP A 115 5.83 10.35 13.28
C ASP A 115 4.39 10.84 13.03
N GLU A 116 4.21 12.08 12.52
CA GLU A 116 2.89 12.57 12.11
C GLU A 116 2.31 11.71 10.97
N PHE A 117 3.11 11.36 9.97
CA PHE A 117 2.68 10.48 8.88
C PHE A 117 2.28 9.09 9.40
N CYS A 118 3.10 8.49 10.27
CA CYS A 118 2.80 7.18 10.86
C CYS A 118 1.53 7.23 11.71
N PHE A 119 1.30 8.32 12.44
CA PHE A 119 0.09 8.54 13.22
C PHE A 119 -1.16 8.62 12.34
N LEU A 120 -1.10 9.32 11.19
CA LEU A 120 -2.21 9.37 10.23
C LEU A 120 -2.55 7.97 9.69
N LEU A 121 -1.55 7.12 9.45
CA LEU A 121 -1.71 5.77 8.91
C LEU A 121 -1.59 4.67 9.98
N SER A 122 -1.93 4.99 11.22
CA SER A 122 -1.91 4.02 12.32
C SER A 122 -3.20 3.21 12.38
N ASP A 123 -3.09 1.98 12.90
CA ASP A 123 -4.22 1.18 13.35
C ASP A 123 -4.72 1.62 14.75
N ASP A 124 -5.69 0.89 15.29
CA ASP A 124 -6.23 1.01 16.65
C ASP A 124 -5.98 -0.31 17.43
N LEU A 125 -6.38 -0.39 18.70
CA LEU A 125 -6.28 -1.62 19.50
C LEU A 125 -7.19 -2.75 19.00
N ASN A 126 -8.21 -2.43 18.20
CA ASN A 126 -9.26 -3.37 17.80
C ASN A 126 -9.03 -4.01 16.43
N TYR A 127 -8.16 -3.46 15.59
CA TYR A 127 -7.89 -3.97 14.25
C TYR A 127 -6.45 -3.68 13.85
N GLN A 128 -6.00 -4.29 12.77
CA GLN A 128 -4.66 -4.12 12.22
C GLN A 128 -4.78 -3.71 10.76
N LEU A 129 -4.01 -2.72 10.32
CA LEU A 129 -4.01 -2.31 8.91
C LEU A 129 -3.20 -3.28 8.05
N ALA A 130 -3.57 -3.38 6.77
CA ALA A 130 -2.84 -4.10 5.73
C ALA A 130 -1.37 -3.66 5.59
N TYR A 131 -1.10 -2.38 5.91
CA TYR A 131 0.22 -1.76 5.86
C TYR A 131 0.48 -1.11 7.22
N SER A 132 1.47 -1.59 7.97
CA SER A 132 1.84 -1.00 9.25
C SER A 132 3.13 -0.21 9.16
N PHE A 133 3.04 1.08 9.50
CA PHE A 133 4.17 2.00 9.57
C PHE A 133 4.76 2.14 10.98
N LYS A 134 4.18 1.44 11.97
CA LYS A 134 4.60 1.50 13.39
C LYS A 134 6.08 1.19 13.60
N GLY A 135 6.66 0.34 12.75
CA GLY A 135 8.09 0.03 12.77
C GLY A 135 9.00 1.22 12.44
N LEU A 136 8.46 2.35 11.98
CA LEU A 136 9.22 3.56 11.67
C LEU A 136 9.25 4.58 12.82
N GLU A 137 8.31 4.48 13.76
CA GLU A 137 8.18 5.38 14.90
C GLU A 137 9.40 5.30 15.81
N PHE A 138 9.78 6.44 16.40
CA PHE A 138 10.87 6.47 17.36
C PHE A 138 10.46 5.74 18.65
N THR A 139 10.92 4.49 18.83
CA THR A 139 10.81 3.78 20.11
C THR A 139 12.19 3.70 20.78
N PRO A 140 12.45 4.47 21.85
CA PRO A 140 13.70 4.35 22.60
C PRO A 140 13.67 3.06 23.45
N MET A 141 13.91 1.91 22.82
CA MET A 141 14.13 0.66 23.56
C MET A 141 15.63 0.43 23.77
N SER A 142 16.05 0.59 25.03
CA SER A 142 17.25 -0.01 25.65
C SER A 142 18.46 -0.24 24.72
N GLY A 143 19.12 0.84 24.32
CA GLY A 143 20.51 0.80 23.82
C GLY A 143 20.77 0.11 22.47
N PHE A 144 19.73 -0.36 21.75
CA PHE A 144 19.87 -0.93 20.42
C PHE A 144 19.02 -0.15 19.41
N GLU A 145 19.63 0.29 18.31
CA GLU A 145 18.87 0.80 17.17
C GLU A 145 18.03 -0.33 16.57
N THR A 146 16.71 -0.22 16.68
CA THR A 146 15.78 -1.17 16.06
C THR A 146 15.78 -0.98 14.55
N ARG A 147 15.57 -2.08 13.82
CA ARG A 147 15.34 -2.00 12.37
C ARG A 147 14.04 -1.24 12.13
N LYS A 148 14.10 -0.28 11.21
CA LYS A 148 12.93 0.52 10.83
C LYS A 148 12.29 -0.04 9.58
N THR A 149 11.08 -0.57 9.71
CA THR A 149 10.41 -1.32 8.64
C THR A 149 8.96 -0.91 8.44
N ILE A 150 8.49 -1.05 7.21
CA ILE A 150 7.06 -1.10 6.86
C ILE A 150 6.66 -2.58 6.81
N GLU A 151 5.58 -2.94 7.47
CA GLU A 151 5.04 -4.30 7.47
C GLU A 151 3.85 -4.42 6.50
N PHE A 152 3.91 -5.39 5.59
CA PHE A 152 2.85 -5.71 4.64
C PHE A 152 2.17 -7.01 5.06
N ARG A 153 0.85 -6.96 5.32
CA ARG A 153 0.08 -8.05 5.97
C ARG A 153 -0.93 -8.75 5.06
N GLN A 154 -1.14 -8.34 3.82
CA GLN A 154 -2.24 -8.86 2.99
C GLN A 154 -2.02 -10.30 2.48
N ALA A 155 -0.78 -10.71 2.21
CA ALA A 155 -0.53 -12.01 1.58
C ALA A 155 -0.97 -13.21 2.42
N GLU A 156 -1.55 -14.22 1.75
CA GLU A 156 -1.81 -15.52 2.36
C GLU A 156 -0.50 -16.24 2.70
N GLY A 157 -0.49 -17.00 3.78
CA GLY A 157 0.65 -17.78 4.25
C GLY A 157 0.79 -19.16 3.61
N ASP A 158 0.06 -19.45 2.53
CA ASP A 158 0.13 -20.73 1.83
C ASP A 158 1.44 -20.82 1.02
N LEU A 159 2.37 -21.66 1.50
CA LEU A 159 3.67 -21.85 0.87
C LEU A 159 3.64 -22.83 -0.32
N THR A 160 2.48 -23.36 -0.70
CA THR A 160 2.37 -24.22 -1.89
C THR A 160 2.52 -23.45 -3.19
N ASP A 161 2.14 -22.16 -3.23
CA ASP A 161 2.41 -21.24 -4.34
C ASP A 161 3.70 -20.44 -4.09
N GLN A 162 4.84 -21.13 -4.11
CA GLN A 162 6.16 -20.51 -3.88
C GLN A 162 6.46 -19.35 -4.83
N ARG A 163 5.93 -19.39 -6.07
CA ARG A 163 6.11 -18.33 -7.06
C ARG A 163 5.41 -17.05 -6.64
N PHE A 164 4.21 -17.17 -6.07
CA PHE A 164 3.52 -16.04 -5.47
C PHE A 164 4.30 -15.51 -4.26
N VAL A 165 4.72 -16.36 -3.33
CA VAL A 165 5.44 -15.94 -2.11
C VAL A 165 6.69 -15.13 -2.46
N LEU A 166 7.56 -15.66 -3.33
CA LEU A 166 8.79 -14.99 -3.72
C LEU A 166 8.52 -13.72 -4.52
N GLY A 167 7.54 -13.75 -5.42
CA GLY A 167 7.16 -12.57 -6.19
C GLY A 167 6.55 -11.48 -5.30
N TRP A 168 5.76 -11.83 -4.27
CA TRP A 168 5.19 -10.87 -3.34
C TRP A 168 6.28 -10.14 -2.56
N ILE A 169 7.29 -10.87 -2.07
CA ILE A 169 8.47 -10.29 -1.40
C ILE A 169 9.21 -9.31 -2.32
N ASP A 170 9.42 -9.67 -3.60
CA ASP A 170 10.04 -8.79 -4.59
C ASP A 170 9.19 -7.52 -4.84
N ILE A 171 7.87 -7.67 -4.98
CA ILE A 171 6.93 -6.56 -5.23
C ILE A 171 6.96 -5.56 -4.09
N VAL A 172 6.76 -5.98 -2.83
CA VAL A 172 6.71 -5.02 -1.71
C VAL A 172 8.08 -4.39 -1.46
N SER A 173 9.16 -5.12 -1.74
CA SER A 173 10.52 -4.57 -1.68
C SER A 173 10.72 -3.48 -2.74
N ARG A 174 10.35 -3.75 -4.00
CA ARG A 174 10.42 -2.78 -5.11
C ARG A 174 9.47 -1.61 -4.94
N LEU A 175 8.28 -1.82 -4.39
CA LEU A 175 7.33 -0.76 -4.12
C LEU A 175 7.91 0.28 -3.15
N THR A 176 8.59 -0.18 -2.09
CA THR A 176 9.28 0.75 -1.17
C THR A 176 10.51 1.40 -1.78
N ALA A 177 11.29 0.68 -2.60
CA ALA A 177 12.44 1.25 -3.30
C ALA A 177 12.02 2.31 -4.32
N TRP A 178 11.00 2.00 -5.13
CA TRP A 178 10.35 2.94 -6.04
C TRP A 178 9.92 4.21 -5.30
N ALA A 179 9.25 4.09 -4.15
CA ALA A 179 8.81 5.26 -3.41
C ALA A 179 9.98 6.15 -2.94
N VAL A 180 11.17 5.57 -2.68
CA VAL A 180 12.38 6.32 -2.35
C VAL A 180 12.93 7.02 -3.60
N ASP A 181 13.12 6.27 -4.68
CA ASP A 181 13.94 6.69 -5.83
C ASP A 181 13.16 7.43 -6.93
N ILE A 182 11.83 7.35 -6.94
CA ILE A 182 11.01 7.93 -8.02
C ILE A 182 11.05 9.47 -8.02
N GLU A 183 11.24 10.02 -9.21
CA GLU A 183 11.22 11.45 -9.51
C GLU A 183 9.82 11.94 -9.91
N GLU A 184 9.62 13.25 -9.95
CA GLU A 184 8.32 13.93 -10.16
C GLU A 184 7.57 13.43 -11.41
N HIS A 185 8.21 13.50 -12.58
CA HIS A 185 7.59 13.14 -13.86
C HIS A 185 7.18 11.66 -13.93
N ASP A 186 8.05 10.78 -13.43
CA ASP A 186 7.79 9.35 -13.45
C ASP A 186 6.69 9.00 -12.42
N PHE A 187 6.66 9.68 -11.27
CA PHE A 187 5.59 9.53 -10.28
C PHE A 187 4.21 9.89 -10.86
N GLU A 188 4.10 11.03 -11.56
CA GLU A 188 2.85 11.40 -12.25
C GLU A 188 2.39 10.33 -13.24
N THR A 189 3.34 9.77 -13.99
CA THR A 189 3.05 8.73 -14.97
C THR A 189 2.48 7.50 -14.29
N VAL A 190 3.10 7.03 -13.20
CA VAL A 190 2.61 5.90 -12.41
C VAL A 190 1.20 6.17 -11.86
N VAL A 191 0.97 7.36 -11.30
CA VAL A 191 -0.35 7.75 -10.75
C VAL A 191 -1.41 7.73 -11.85
N LYS A 192 -1.15 8.34 -13.01
CA LYS A 192 -2.08 8.36 -14.15
C LYS A 192 -2.42 6.96 -14.64
N GLU A 193 -1.42 6.07 -14.74
CA GLU A 193 -1.64 4.68 -15.16
C GLU A 193 -2.47 3.90 -14.16
N VAL A 194 -2.13 3.99 -12.87
CA VAL A 194 -2.80 3.24 -11.80
C VAL A 194 -4.23 3.73 -11.60
N VAL A 195 -4.43 5.04 -11.39
CA VAL A 195 -5.77 5.62 -11.21
C VAL A 195 -6.62 5.41 -12.45
N GLY A 196 -6.05 5.62 -13.64
CA GLY A 196 -6.74 5.40 -14.91
C GLY A 196 -7.22 3.95 -15.06
N SER A 197 -6.39 2.97 -14.71
CA SER A 197 -6.76 1.54 -14.79
C SER A 197 -7.88 1.16 -13.84
N VAL A 198 -7.86 1.70 -12.62
CA VAL A 198 -8.90 1.48 -11.60
C VAL A 198 -10.22 2.11 -12.05
N LEU A 199 -10.20 3.39 -12.45
CA LEU A 199 -11.41 4.10 -12.88
C LEU A 199 -12.03 3.50 -14.15
N ALA A 200 -11.20 3.02 -15.08
CA ALA A 200 -11.65 2.32 -16.27
C ALA A 200 -12.13 0.89 -16.00
N ARG A 201 -11.96 0.38 -14.76
CA ARG A 201 -12.31 -1.00 -14.35
C ARG A 201 -11.71 -2.05 -15.29
N GLU A 202 -10.42 -1.88 -15.58
CA GLU A 202 -9.71 -2.79 -16.47
C GLU A 202 -9.64 -4.21 -15.89
N ASP A 203 -9.28 -5.18 -16.75
CA ASP A 203 -8.95 -6.54 -16.31
C ASP A 203 -7.94 -6.52 -15.17
N ALA A 204 -8.17 -7.34 -14.14
CA ALA A 204 -7.30 -7.44 -12.97
C ALA A 204 -5.83 -7.69 -13.34
N GLY A 205 -5.60 -8.48 -14.40
CA GLY A 205 -4.26 -8.71 -14.93
C GLY A 205 -3.62 -7.47 -15.56
N ILE A 206 -4.40 -6.62 -16.24
CA ILE A 206 -3.91 -5.36 -16.83
C ILE A 206 -3.56 -4.36 -15.73
N MET A 207 -4.43 -4.20 -14.74
CA MET A 207 -4.19 -3.33 -13.58
C MET A 207 -2.87 -3.68 -12.88
N VAL A 208 -2.68 -4.97 -12.55
CA VAL A 208 -1.45 -5.47 -11.93
C VAL A 208 -0.25 -5.26 -12.84
N GLN A 209 -0.36 -5.57 -14.13
CA GLN A 209 0.74 -5.38 -15.07
C GLN A 209 1.23 -3.93 -15.11
N LYS A 210 0.32 -2.95 -15.15
CA LYS A 210 0.67 -1.53 -15.16
C LYS A 210 1.45 -1.15 -13.90
N LEU A 211 0.89 -1.41 -12.72
CA LEU A 211 1.58 -1.11 -11.45
C LEU A 211 2.96 -1.78 -11.36
N LEU A 212 3.04 -3.09 -11.64
CA LEU A 212 4.27 -3.83 -11.45
C LEU A 212 5.38 -3.42 -12.42
N ARG A 213 5.04 -3.07 -13.67
CA ARG A 213 6.01 -2.49 -14.62
C ARG A 213 6.56 -1.16 -14.11
N SER A 214 5.69 -0.30 -13.61
CA SER A 214 6.04 1.06 -13.20
C SER A 214 6.90 1.11 -11.92
N ILE A 215 6.86 0.06 -11.10
CA ILE A 215 7.78 -0.11 -9.96
C ILE A 215 9.00 -1.00 -10.29
N GLY A 216 9.21 -1.34 -11.57
CA GLY A 216 10.41 -2.03 -12.05
C GLY A 216 10.49 -3.52 -11.71
N VAL A 217 9.36 -4.22 -11.58
CA VAL A 217 9.33 -5.68 -11.40
C VAL A 217 9.70 -6.38 -12.71
N SER A 218 10.42 -7.50 -12.64
CA SER A 218 10.82 -8.26 -13.84
C SER A 218 9.62 -8.86 -14.60
N ASP A 219 9.73 -8.99 -15.92
CA ASP A 219 8.68 -9.59 -16.77
C ASP A 219 8.27 -11.00 -16.32
N HIS A 220 9.22 -11.76 -15.78
CA HIS A 220 8.95 -13.09 -15.23
C HIS A 220 8.00 -13.01 -14.03
N VAL A 221 8.29 -12.16 -13.06
CA VAL A 221 7.43 -11.97 -11.87
C VAL A 221 6.10 -11.34 -12.27
N ILE A 222 6.09 -10.37 -13.19
CA ILE A 222 4.86 -9.80 -13.74
C ILE A 222 3.97 -10.90 -14.33
N SER A 223 4.52 -11.80 -15.16
CA SER A 223 3.74 -12.89 -15.75
C SER A 223 3.08 -13.79 -14.69
N VAL A 224 3.81 -14.12 -13.62
CA VAL A 224 3.28 -14.89 -12.49
C VAL A 224 2.10 -14.16 -11.83
N MET A 225 2.27 -12.87 -11.55
CA MET A 225 1.30 -12.06 -10.82
C MET A 225 0.06 -11.72 -11.63
N VAL A 226 0.21 -11.45 -12.92
CA VAL A 226 -0.90 -11.22 -13.85
C VAL A 226 -1.79 -12.47 -13.94
N ASN A 227 -1.16 -13.65 -14.08
CA ASN A 227 -1.91 -14.91 -14.11
C ASN A 227 -2.62 -15.16 -12.78
N ARG A 228 -1.97 -14.85 -11.65
CA ARG A 228 -2.59 -14.96 -10.33
C ARG A 228 -3.77 -14.00 -10.18
N ALA A 229 -3.62 -12.73 -10.57
CA ALA A 229 -4.67 -11.72 -10.47
C ALA A 229 -5.95 -12.15 -11.20
N ARG A 230 -5.80 -12.68 -12.41
CA ARG A 230 -6.94 -13.23 -13.18
C ARG A 230 -7.60 -14.43 -12.50
N ARG A 231 -6.82 -15.34 -11.91
CA ARG A 231 -7.37 -16.45 -11.12
C ARG A 231 -8.13 -15.95 -9.89
N MET A 232 -7.59 -14.97 -9.16
CA MET A 232 -8.25 -14.38 -7.99
C MET A 232 -9.53 -13.65 -8.38
N ALA A 233 -9.56 -12.97 -9.52
CA ALA A 233 -10.78 -12.37 -10.07
C ALA A 233 -11.87 -13.43 -10.32
N THR A 234 -11.52 -14.60 -10.87
CA THR A 234 -12.47 -15.72 -11.03
C THR A 234 -12.97 -16.25 -9.68
N VAL A 235 -12.07 -16.38 -8.68
CA VAL A 235 -12.45 -16.82 -7.33
C VAL A 235 -13.43 -15.82 -6.69
N LYS A 236 -13.14 -14.52 -6.78
CA LYS A 236 -14.01 -13.45 -6.27
C LYS A 236 -15.41 -13.47 -6.90
N ALA A 237 -15.49 -13.67 -8.22
CA ALA A 237 -16.76 -13.76 -8.94
C ALA A 237 -17.58 -15.02 -8.60
N GLY A 238 -16.94 -16.09 -8.11
CA GLY A 238 -17.62 -17.31 -7.68
C GLY A 238 -18.09 -17.29 -6.21
N THR A 239 -17.70 -16.27 -5.44
CA THR A 239 -18.06 -16.09 -4.02
C THR A 239 -19.19 -15.08 -3.79
N THR A 240 -19.66 -14.40 -4.85
CA THR A 240 -20.83 -13.49 -4.84
C THR A 240 -22.11 -14.25 -5.15
#